data_AF-A0A6L8BD22-F1
#
_entry.id   AF-A0A6L8BD22-F1
#
_cell.length_a   1.000
_cell.length_b   1.000
_cell.length_c   1.000
_cell.angle_alpha   90.00
_cell.angle_beta   90.00
_cell.angle_gamma   90.00
#
_symmetry.space_group_name_H-M   'P 1'
#
loop_
_entity.id
_entity.type
_entity.pdbx_description
1 polymer ?
#
loop_
_entity_poly.entity_id
_entity_poly.type
_entity_poly.pdbx_seq_one_letter_code
_entity_poly.pdbx_strand_id
1 'polypeptide(L)'
;MNTSAAQTPELSANWIREGSIEFGEWVFTDAGQRAFDNYDFARDDPAYDCIGASWTRIWLNPNVLVRITQAEDHVRLQYEWMDIDRIVPLTDPNDPDPERSHIEGMPALGRSTAWYDGATLVIDTIDFAPGYVSTMAEWAGTPQSRRMHTVERISREGDVLTIETTHLDPAYYREPLVVTIPYSRSDFELLEYGCTPEDAAVVAPN
;
A
#
# COMPACT_ATOMS: atom_id res chain seq x y z
N MET A 1 21.88 34.53 1.13
CA MET A 1 21.34 33.49 0.24
C MET A 1 20.54 32.56 1.14
N ASN A 2 19.21 32.64 1.11
CA ASN A 2 18.34 31.80 1.94
C ASN A 2 18.25 30.43 1.29
N THR A 3 19.00 29.47 1.80
CA THR A 3 18.75 28.06 1.53
C THR A 3 17.45 27.72 2.26
N SER A 4 16.33 27.65 1.55
CA SER A 4 15.10 27.08 2.10
C SER A 4 15.44 25.65 2.50
N ALA A 5 15.49 25.36 3.80
CA ALA A 5 15.41 23.98 4.24
C ALA A 5 14.13 23.39 3.64
N ALA A 6 14.23 22.23 2.97
CA ALA A 6 13.03 21.56 2.50
C ALA A 6 12.19 21.22 3.73
N GLN A 7 11.00 21.81 3.81
CA GLN A 7 10.10 21.61 4.93
C GLN A 7 9.46 20.23 4.78
N THR A 8 9.51 19.43 5.84
CA THR A 8 8.77 18.17 5.95
C THR A 8 7.30 18.42 5.56
N PRO A 9 6.71 17.61 4.66
CA PRO A 9 5.33 17.83 4.27
C PRO A 9 4.40 17.62 5.47
N GLU A 10 3.36 18.44 5.57
CA GLU A 10 2.28 18.19 6.53
C GLU A 10 1.31 17.19 5.89
N LEU A 11 1.32 15.96 6.40
CA LEU A 11 0.46 14.85 5.96
C LEU A 11 -0.53 14.42 7.05
N SER A 12 -0.43 14.95 8.28
CA SER A 12 -1.24 14.49 9.41
C SER A 12 -2.68 14.98 9.29
N ALA A 13 -3.54 14.07 8.81
CA ALA A 13 -4.95 14.29 8.65
C ALA A 13 -5.67 12.96 8.47
N ASN A 14 -6.98 13.04 8.33
CA ASN A 14 -7.79 11.97 7.81
C ASN A 14 -7.92 12.15 6.29
N TRP A 15 -7.77 11.07 5.55
CA TRP A 15 -7.79 11.04 4.10
C TRP A 15 -8.75 9.96 3.62
N ILE A 16 -9.48 10.25 2.55
CA ILE A 16 -10.38 9.28 1.91
C ILE A 16 -10.09 9.25 0.41
N ARG A 17 -10.12 8.06 -0.19
CA ARG A 17 -9.81 7.93 -1.62
C ARG A 17 -10.83 8.69 -2.46
N GLU A 18 -10.37 9.58 -3.31
CA GLU A 18 -11.21 10.35 -4.22
C GLU A 18 -10.46 10.62 -5.53
N GLY A 19 -11.16 10.54 -6.65
CA GLY A 19 -10.59 10.74 -7.97
C GLY A 19 -10.30 9.45 -8.72
N SER A 20 -9.70 9.60 -9.90
CA SER A 20 -9.37 8.49 -10.79
C SER A 20 -8.09 7.81 -10.33
N ILE A 21 -8.12 6.48 -10.33
CA ILE A 21 -6.93 5.65 -10.11
C ILE A 21 -6.20 5.52 -11.45
N GLU A 22 -4.90 5.78 -11.44
CA GLU A 22 -4.03 5.47 -12.57
C GLU A 22 -3.30 4.17 -12.24
N PHE A 23 -3.81 3.06 -12.74
CA PHE A 23 -3.14 1.77 -12.63
C PHE A 23 -2.33 1.53 -13.90
N GLY A 24 -1.01 1.53 -13.77
CA GLY A 24 -0.10 1.41 -14.90
C GLY A 24 -0.27 0.10 -15.66
N GLU A 25 0.06 0.14 -16.95
CA GLU A 25 0.16 -1.09 -17.73
C GLU A 25 1.27 -1.98 -17.18
N TRP A 26 1.08 -3.30 -17.30
CA TRP A 26 2.08 -4.28 -16.90
C TRP A 26 2.53 -5.12 -18.08
N VAL A 27 3.82 -5.45 -18.10
CA VAL A 27 4.39 -6.41 -19.04
C VAL A 27 4.92 -7.58 -18.23
N PHE A 28 4.18 -8.69 -18.23
CA PHE A 28 4.57 -9.85 -17.44
C PHE A 28 5.77 -10.62 -18.04
N THR A 29 6.52 -11.27 -17.16
CA THR A 29 7.33 -12.43 -17.54
C THR A 29 6.41 -13.63 -17.79
N ASP A 30 6.93 -14.72 -18.35
CA ASP A 30 6.14 -15.94 -18.53
C ASP A 30 5.65 -16.51 -17.19
N ALA A 31 6.41 -16.29 -16.10
CA ALA A 31 6.01 -16.70 -14.76
C ALA A 31 4.90 -15.80 -14.20
N GLY A 32 4.98 -14.48 -14.43
CA GLY A 32 3.93 -13.53 -14.06
C GLY A 32 2.63 -13.82 -14.77
N GLN A 33 2.68 -14.07 -16.09
CA GLN A 33 1.49 -14.43 -16.87
C GLN A 33 0.84 -15.71 -16.33
N ARG A 34 1.63 -16.76 -16.06
CA ARG A 34 1.10 -17.99 -15.46
C ARG A 34 0.49 -17.77 -14.07
N ALA A 35 1.06 -16.88 -13.25
CA ALA A 35 0.51 -16.57 -11.94
C ALA A 35 -0.84 -15.85 -12.08
N PHE A 36 -0.92 -14.87 -13.00
CA PHE A 36 -2.13 -14.13 -13.32
C PHE A 36 -3.24 -15.04 -13.86
N ASP A 37 -2.94 -15.91 -14.83
CA ASP A 37 -3.91 -16.82 -15.46
C ASP A 37 -4.49 -17.86 -14.48
N ASN A 38 -3.76 -18.17 -13.40
CA ASN A 38 -4.17 -19.16 -12.39
C ASN A 38 -4.86 -18.54 -11.17
N TYR A 39 -5.02 -17.21 -11.14
CA TYR A 39 -5.74 -16.52 -10.07
C TYR A 39 -7.21 -16.95 -10.04
N ASP A 40 -7.66 -17.40 -8.88
CA ASP A 40 -9.06 -17.68 -8.58
C ASP A 40 -9.49 -16.80 -7.41
N PHE A 41 -10.34 -15.81 -7.67
CA PHE A 41 -10.75 -14.86 -6.64
C PHE A 41 -11.32 -15.55 -5.40
N ALA A 42 -12.08 -16.64 -5.55
CA ALA A 42 -12.76 -17.30 -4.44
C ALA A 42 -11.78 -18.05 -3.51
N ARG A 43 -10.62 -18.43 -4.04
CA ARG A 43 -9.58 -19.15 -3.30
C ARG A 43 -8.43 -18.25 -2.87
N ASP A 44 -8.10 -17.26 -3.68
CA ASP A 44 -6.82 -16.57 -3.64
C ASP A 44 -6.93 -15.13 -3.11
N ASP A 45 -8.14 -14.59 -2.88
CA ASP A 45 -8.32 -13.27 -2.26
C ASP A 45 -8.23 -13.35 -0.72
N PRO A 46 -7.15 -12.82 -0.09
CA PRO A 46 -6.97 -12.87 1.36
C PRO A 46 -7.94 -11.97 2.11
N ALA A 47 -8.71 -11.12 1.40
CA ALA A 47 -9.76 -10.32 2.03
C ALA A 47 -10.83 -11.16 2.73
N TYR A 48 -11.04 -12.40 2.29
CA TYR A 48 -11.98 -13.33 2.92
C TYR A 48 -11.52 -13.85 4.29
N ASP A 49 -10.25 -13.66 4.64
CA ASP A 49 -9.68 -13.96 5.95
C ASP A 49 -9.33 -12.70 6.75
N CYS A 50 -9.81 -11.52 6.32
CA CYS A 50 -9.46 -10.23 6.91
C CYS A 50 -7.94 -9.93 6.86
N ILE A 51 -7.23 -10.43 5.85
CA ILE A 51 -5.79 -10.21 5.63
C ILE A 51 -5.54 -9.28 4.43
N GLY A 52 -4.76 -8.23 4.63
CA GLY A 52 -4.38 -7.30 3.56
C GLY A 52 -3.55 -7.97 2.48
N ALA A 53 -3.98 -7.91 1.22
CA ALA A 53 -3.28 -8.55 0.10
C ALA A 53 -1.93 -7.87 -0.23
N SER A 54 -1.92 -6.54 -0.26
CA SER A 54 -0.76 -5.70 -0.56
C SER A 54 -1.05 -4.25 -0.13
N TRP A 55 -0.02 -3.39 -0.11
CA TRP A 55 -0.21 -1.97 0.13
C TRP A 55 -1.09 -1.30 -0.94
N THR A 56 -0.87 -1.63 -2.22
CA THR A 56 -1.73 -1.12 -3.31
C THR A 56 -3.17 -1.54 -3.11
N ARG A 57 -3.43 -2.82 -2.77
CA ARG A 57 -4.80 -3.28 -2.51
C ARG A 57 -5.44 -2.56 -1.33
N ILE A 58 -4.67 -2.19 -0.29
CA ILE A 58 -5.15 -1.41 0.86
C ILE A 58 -5.52 0.02 0.42
N TRP A 59 -4.64 0.72 -0.29
CA TRP A 59 -4.91 2.05 -0.84
C TRP A 59 -6.03 2.08 -1.90
N LEU A 60 -6.32 0.94 -2.55
CA LEU A 60 -7.39 0.83 -3.53
C LEU A 60 -8.81 0.76 -2.92
N ASN A 61 -9.01 0.82 -1.61
CA ASN A 61 -10.35 0.66 -1.04
C ASN A 61 -11.15 1.96 -1.05
N PRO A 62 -12.38 1.96 -1.59
CA PRO A 62 -13.23 3.14 -1.57
C PRO A 62 -13.91 3.27 -0.22
N ASN A 63 -14.35 4.49 0.10
CA ASN A 63 -15.26 4.74 1.21
C ASN A 63 -14.72 4.31 2.59
N VAL A 64 -13.41 4.14 2.70
CA VAL A 64 -12.70 3.88 3.95
C VAL A 64 -11.63 4.94 4.14
N LEU A 65 -11.44 5.31 5.39
CA LEU A 65 -10.54 6.37 5.81
C LEU A 65 -9.14 5.81 6.11
N VAL A 66 -8.14 6.65 5.87
CA VAL A 66 -6.80 6.46 6.41
C VAL A 66 -6.42 7.69 7.21
N ARG A 67 -6.03 7.48 8.47
CA ARG A 67 -5.47 8.53 9.31
C ARG A 67 -3.95 8.44 9.26
N ILE A 68 -3.32 9.53 8.86
CA ILE A 68 -1.87 9.68 8.93
C ILE A 68 -1.52 10.51 10.16
N THR A 69 -0.50 10.10 10.91
CA THR A 69 0.09 10.87 12.00
C THR A 69 1.61 10.82 11.86
N GLN A 70 2.24 12.00 11.77
CA GLN A 70 3.69 12.12 11.72
C GLN A 70 4.25 12.39 13.11
N ALA A 71 5.17 11.54 13.55
CA ALA A 71 5.96 11.71 14.76
C ALA A 71 7.41 12.08 14.41
N GLU A 72 8.25 12.25 15.42
CA GLU A 72 9.67 12.57 15.23
C GLU A 72 10.46 11.41 14.61
N ASP A 73 10.12 10.16 14.98
CA ASP A 73 10.86 8.94 14.66
C ASP A 73 10.07 7.94 13.79
N HIS A 74 8.80 8.22 13.49
CA HIS A 74 7.96 7.35 12.67
C HIS A 74 6.81 8.10 12.00
N VAL A 75 6.17 7.44 11.04
CA VAL A 75 4.85 7.79 10.51
C VAL A 75 3.89 6.65 10.80
N ARG A 76 2.73 6.96 11.36
CA ARG A 76 1.65 6.00 11.59
C ARG A 76 0.53 6.21 10.58
N LEU A 77 0.14 5.14 9.89
CA LEU A 77 -0.97 5.09 8.96
C LEU A 77 -2.00 4.08 9.47
N GLN A 78 -3.13 4.59 9.94
CA GLN A 78 -4.23 3.77 10.44
C GLN A 78 -5.30 3.70 9.36
N TYR A 79 -5.53 2.51 8.80
CA TYR A 79 -6.53 2.27 7.78
C TYR A 79 -7.78 1.70 8.46
N GLU A 80 -8.96 2.23 8.15
CA GLU A 80 -10.19 1.58 8.61
C GLU A 80 -10.25 0.17 8.04
N TRP A 81 -9.96 0.01 6.75
CA TRP A 81 -9.99 -1.32 6.15
C TRP A 81 -9.01 -2.28 6.84
N MET A 82 -9.58 -3.38 7.37
CA MET A 82 -8.93 -4.45 8.14
C MET A 82 -8.35 -3.97 9.48
N ASP A 83 -8.72 -2.77 9.93
CA ASP A 83 -8.21 -2.17 11.15
C ASP A 83 -6.66 -2.17 11.18
N ILE A 84 -6.03 -1.99 10.01
CA ILE A 84 -4.58 -2.08 9.84
C ILE A 84 -3.94 -0.84 10.46
N ASP A 85 -3.02 -1.07 11.39
CA ASP A 85 -2.23 -0.03 12.05
C ASP A 85 -0.75 -0.14 11.63
N ARG A 86 -0.35 0.63 10.62
CA ARG A 86 1.00 0.61 10.06
C ARG A 86 1.84 1.71 10.68
N ILE A 87 2.75 1.34 11.58
CA ILE A 87 3.76 2.24 12.14
C ILE A 87 5.07 2.02 11.37
N VAL A 88 5.54 3.02 10.62
CA VAL A 88 6.75 2.93 9.79
C VAL A 88 7.86 3.81 10.38
N PRO A 89 9.01 3.25 10.77
CA PRO A 89 10.13 4.02 11.32
C PRO A 89 10.69 4.98 10.27
N LEU A 90 11.12 6.17 10.72
CA LEU A 90 11.86 7.13 9.92
C LEU A 90 13.36 6.86 10.07
N THR A 91 14.04 6.52 8.98
CA THR A 91 15.47 6.17 8.98
C THR A 91 16.28 7.05 8.03
N ASP A 92 17.61 6.95 8.10
CA ASP A 92 18.48 7.53 7.08
C ASP A 92 18.35 6.71 5.78
N PRO A 93 18.02 7.32 4.62
CA PRO A 93 17.97 6.60 3.34
C PRO A 93 19.31 6.00 2.90
N ASN A 94 20.43 6.40 3.51
CA ASN A 94 21.76 5.87 3.24
C ASN A 94 22.19 4.77 4.22
N ASP A 95 21.36 4.42 5.21
CA ASP A 95 21.64 3.31 6.10
C ASP A 95 21.61 1.99 5.30
N PRO A 96 22.68 1.17 5.32
CA PRO A 96 22.68 -0.12 4.64
C PRO A 96 21.76 -1.17 5.27
N ASP A 97 21.34 -1.00 6.52
CA ASP A 97 20.45 -1.91 7.24
C ASP A 97 19.45 -1.13 8.11
N PRO A 98 18.55 -0.34 7.49
CA PRO A 98 17.62 0.50 8.23
C PRO A 98 16.64 -0.35 9.04
N GLU A 99 16.21 0.18 10.18
CA GLU A 99 15.09 -0.39 10.93
C GLU A 99 13.86 -0.49 10.02
N ARG A 100 13.19 -1.66 10.04
CA ARG A 100 11.98 -1.91 9.27
C ARG A 100 10.91 -2.58 10.12
N SER A 101 9.70 -2.06 10.06
CA SER A 101 8.53 -2.63 10.72
C SER A 101 7.73 -3.54 9.78
N HIS A 102 6.87 -4.39 10.33
CA HIS A 102 5.93 -5.23 9.59
C HIS A 102 4.61 -5.33 10.34
N ILE A 103 3.57 -5.78 9.65
CA ILE A 103 2.29 -6.13 10.28
C ILE A 103 2.32 -7.62 10.64
N GLU A 104 2.12 -7.92 11.92
CA GLU A 104 2.07 -9.31 12.39
C GLU A 104 0.93 -10.07 11.69
N GLY A 105 1.20 -11.31 11.26
CA GLY A 105 0.22 -12.13 10.55
C GLY A 105 -0.04 -11.76 9.08
N MET A 106 0.53 -10.65 8.57
CA MET A 106 0.35 -10.21 7.18
C MET A 106 1.68 -10.12 6.41
N PRO A 107 2.39 -11.24 6.19
CA PRO A 107 3.72 -11.22 5.56
C PRO A 107 3.71 -10.79 4.08
N ALA A 108 2.55 -10.79 3.43
CA ALA A 108 2.34 -10.24 2.08
C ALA A 108 2.40 -8.69 2.06
N LEU A 109 2.47 -8.03 3.22
CA LEU A 109 2.70 -6.59 3.34
C LEU A 109 4.19 -6.23 3.52
N GLY A 110 5.07 -7.22 3.64
CA GLY A 110 6.51 -7.02 3.71
C GLY A 110 6.97 -6.20 4.92
N ARG A 111 8.18 -5.62 4.80
CA ARG A 111 8.87 -4.88 5.85
C ARG A 111 9.24 -3.47 5.38
N SER A 112 8.70 -2.46 6.05
CA SER A 112 8.73 -1.06 5.63
C SER A 112 9.70 -0.20 6.45
N THR A 113 10.39 0.72 5.80
CA THR A 113 11.04 1.89 6.41
C THR A 113 10.64 3.16 5.64
N ALA A 114 10.82 4.34 6.22
CA ALA A 114 10.49 5.60 5.56
C ALA A 114 11.55 6.69 5.76
N TRP A 115 11.54 7.67 4.87
CA TRP A 115 12.29 8.92 5.00
C TRP A 115 11.59 10.05 4.25
N TYR A 116 12.01 11.30 4.48
CA TYR A 116 11.54 12.43 3.71
C TYR A 116 12.53 12.77 2.59
N ASP A 117 12.02 12.83 1.36
CA ASP A 117 12.71 13.32 0.18
C ASP A 117 12.07 14.66 -0.22
N GLY A 118 12.59 15.74 0.36
CA GLY A 118 11.98 17.06 0.26
C GLY A 118 10.57 17.10 0.87
N ALA A 119 9.56 17.44 0.04
CA ALA A 119 8.16 17.51 0.42
C ALA A 119 7.40 16.17 0.19
N THR A 120 8.12 15.06 0.06
CA THR A 120 7.55 13.72 -0.17
C THR A 120 7.96 12.78 0.95
N LEU A 121 7.00 12.07 1.54
CA LEU A 121 7.29 10.90 2.38
C LEU A 121 7.52 9.71 1.44
N VAL A 122 8.69 9.09 1.54
CA VAL A 122 9.02 7.86 0.81
C VAL A 122 8.92 6.70 1.77
N ILE A 123 8.19 5.65 1.40
CA ILE A 123 8.12 4.39 2.15
C ILE A 123 8.69 3.28 1.27
N ASP A 124 9.72 2.62 1.76
CA ASP A 124 10.44 1.54 1.09
C ASP A 124 10.12 0.20 1.75
N THR A 125 9.64 -0.75 0.95
CA THR A 125 9.19 -2.06 1.45
C THR A 125 9.83 -3.21 0.68
N ILE A 126 10.34 -4.19 1.42
CA ILE A 126 10.94 -5.44 0.90
C ILE A 126 10.42 -6.66 1.69
N ASP A 127 11.00 -7.84 1.47
CA ASP A 127 10.72 -9.08 2.24
C ASP A 127 9.26 -9.56 2.17
N PHE A 128 8.61 -9.39 1.02
CA PHE A 128 7.23 -9.83 0.79
C PHE A 128 7.09 -11.36 0.75
N ALA A 129 5.98 -11.88 1.26
CA ALA A 129 5.48 -13.19 0.87
C ALA A 129 4.79 -13.14 -0.51
N PRO A 130 4.72 -14.25 -1.27
CA PRO A 130 3.95 -14.31 -2.51
C PRO A 130 2.47 -14.00 -2.28
N GLY A 131 1.81 -13.40 -3.26
CA GLY A 131 0.39 -13.06 -3.23
C GLY A 131 0.01 -12.23 -4.46
N TYR A 132 -0.80 -11.19 -4.27
CA TYR A 132 -1.28 -10.32 -5.35
C TYR A 132 -1.15 -8.84 -5.01
N VAL A 133 -0.71 -8.04 -5.99
CA VAL A 133 -0.71 -6.57 -5.94
C VAL A 133 -2.15 -6.05 -5.86
N SER A 134 -3.10 -6.66 -6.56
CA SER A 134 -4.53 -6.34 -6.42
C SER A 134 -5.39 -7.60 -6.59
N THR A 135 -6.50 -7.62 -5.84
CA THR A 135 -7.61 -8.60 -5.96
C THR A 135 -8.90 -7.92 -6.43
N MET A 136 -8.82 -6.65 -6.83
CA MET A 136 -9.97 -5.81 -7.13
C MET A 136 -10.16 -5.60 -8.64
N ALA A 137 -11.39 -5.82 -9.11
CA ALA A 137 -11.88 -5.46 -10.44
C ALA A 137 -10.95 -5.94 -11.59
N GLU A 138 -10.66 -5.08 -12.57
CA GLU A 138 -9.84 -5.42 -13.74
C GLU A 138 -8.35 -5.67 -13.43
N TRP A 139 -7.88 -5.31 -12.23
CA TRP A 139 -6.49 -5.54 -11.79
C TRP A 139 -6.33 -6.80 -10.93
N ALA A 140 -7.44 -7.51 -10.69
CA ALA A 140 -7.45 -8.69 -9.86
C ALA A 140 -6.53 -9.77 -10.43
N GLY A 141 -5.70 -10.37 -9.57
CA GLY A 141 -4.75 -11.40 -9.95
C GLY A 141 -3.38 -10.89 -10.37
N THR A 142 -3.15 -9.57 -10.41
CA THR A 142 -1.81 -8.99 -10.61
C THR A 142 -0.86 -9.54 -9.53
N PRO A 143 0.18 -10.32 -9.88
CA PRO A 143 0.88 -11.16 -8.90
C PRO A 143 2.01 -10.41 -8.18
N GLN A 144 2.32 -10.78 -6.94
CA GLN A 144 3.54 -10.35 -6.24
C GLN A 144 4.37 -11.57 -5.80
N SER A 145 5.69 -11.49 -5.91
CA SER A 145 6.63 -12.53 -5.53
C SER A 145 7.49 -12.11 -4.34
N ARG A 146 8.29 -13.06 -3.83
CA ARG A 146 9.32 -12.77 -2.81
C ARG A 146 10.44 -11.84 -3.29
N ARG A 147 10.52 -11.57 -4.59
CA ARG A 147 11.50 -10.66 -5.19
C ARG A 147 10.95 -9.25 -5.39
N MET A 148 9.74 -8.98 -4.90
CA MET A 148 9.13 -7.66 -4.91
C MET A 148 9.94 -6.68 -4.05
N HIS A 149 10.15 -5.49 -4.58
CA HIS A 149 10.57 -4.28 -3.89
C HIS A 149 9.57 -3.20 -4.25
N THR A 150 8.99 -2.56 -3.25
CA THR A 150 7.98 -1.51 -3.46
C THR A 150 8.45 -0.20 -2.86
N VAL A 151 8.26 0.88 -3.61
CA VAL A 151 8.49 2.26 -3.14
C VAL A 151 7.19 3.03 -3.28
N GLU A 152 6.66 3.51 -2.16
CA GLU A 152 5.53 4.44 -2.11
C GLU A 152 6.08 5.86 -1.96
N ARG A 153 5.64 6.79 -2.81
CA ARG A 153 5.90 8.23 -2.71
C ARG A 153 4.60 8.94 -2.41
N ILE A 154 4.52 9.49 -1.19
CA ILE A 154 3.33 10.17 -0.66
C ILE A 154 3.60 11.67 -0.67
N SER A 155 2.90 12.38 -1.54
CA SER A 155 3.01 13.84 -1.69
C SER A 155 1.66 14.50 -1.46
N ARG A 156 1.68 15.80 -1.13
CA ARG A 156 0.47 16.56 -0.86
C ARG A 156 0.48 17.89 -1.59
N GLU A 157 -0.65 18.22 -2.21
CA GLU A 157 -0.93 19.51 -2.83
C GLU A 157 -2.30 20.02 -2.36
N GLY A 158 -2.32 21.06 -1.50
CA GLY A 158 -3.57 21.56 -0.93
C GLY A 158 -4.27 20.50 -0.09
N ASP A 159 -5.51 20.15 -0.44
CA ASP A 159 -6.29 19.10 0.23
C ASP A 159 -6.29 17.77 -0.53
N VAL A 160 -5.32 17.59 -1.44
CA VAL A 160 -5.11 16.35 -2.19
C VAL A 160 -3.80 15.70 -1.75
N LEU A 161 -3.88 14.43 -1.38
CA LEU A 161 -2.77 13.53 -1.14
C LEU A 161 -2.63 12.59 -2.34
N THR A 162 -1.43 12.42 -2.86
CA THR A 162 -1.15 11.51 -3.97
C THR A 162 -0.24 10.40 -3.47
N ILE A 163 -0.68 9.15 -3.67
CA ILE A 163 0.09 7.94 -3.37
C ILE A 163 0.57 7.35 -4.69
N GLU A 164 1.83 7.55 -5.06
CA GLU A 164 2.45 6.87 -6.19
C GLU A 164 3.23 5.65 -5.68
N THR A 165 2.83 4.46 -6.09
CA THR A 165 3.44 3.20 -5.68
C THR A 165 4.13 2.56 -6.87
N THR A 166 5.45 2.35 -6.78
CA THR A 166 6.23 1.64 -7.79
C THR A 166 6.60 0.26 -7.27
N HIS A 167 6.18 -0.77 -8.01
CA HIS A 167 6.49 -2.17 -7.76
C HIS A 167 7.57 -2.68 -8.72
N LEU A 168 8.71 -3.10 -8.18
CA LEU A 168 9.77 -3.78 -8.90
C LEU A 168 9.79 -5.25 -8.49
N ASP A 169 9.31 -6.13 -9.37
CA ASP A 169 9.38 -7.58 -9.15
C ASP A 169 9.84 -8.30 -10.42
N PRO A 170 11.16 -8.52 -10.57
CA PRO A 170 11.72 -9.16 -11.75
C PRO A 170 11.34 -10.64 -11.90
N ALA A 171 10.65 -11.25 -10.92
CA ALA A 171 10.09 -12.58 -11.11
C ALA A 171 8.87 -12.55 -12.04
N TYR A 172 8.02 -11.52 -11.90
CA TYR A 172 6.71 -11.46 -12.55
C TYR A 172 6.56 -10.34 -13.56
N TYR A 173 7.33 -9.26 -13.45
CA TYR A 173 7.25 -8.11 -14.34
C TYR A 173 8.57 -7.89 -15.07
N ARG A 174 8.49 -7.47 -16.34
CA ARG A 174 9.66 -7.07 -17.16
C ARG A 174 10.06 -5.63 -16.89
N GLU A 175 9.11 -4.81 -16.46
CA GLU A 175 9.24 -3.39 -16.18
C GLU A 175 8.48 -3.08 -14.87
N PRO A 176 8.83 -2.01 -14.14
CA PRO A 176 8.10 -1.65 -12.92
C PRO A 176 6.62 -1.41 -13.19
N LEU A 177 5.76 -1.93 -12.30
CA LEU A 177 4.34 -1.59 -12.28
C LEU A 177 4.15 -0.36 -11.39
N VAL A 178 3.60 0.73 -11.93
CA VAL A 178 3.35 1.97 -11.20
C VAL A 178 1.85 2.17 -11.01
N VAL A 179 1.42 2.51 -9.80
CA VAL A 179 0.02 2.79 -9.47
C VAL A 179 -0.08 4.11 -8.73
N THR A 180 -0.91 5.04 -9.20
CA THR A 180 -1.12 6.34 -8.58
C THR A 180 -2.56 6.47 -8.10
N ILE A 181 -2.71 6.79 -6.81
CA ILE A 181 -4.02 6.86 -6.14
C ILE A 181 -4.16 8.22 -5.44
N PRO A 182 -5.12 9.05 -5.87
CA PRO A 182 -5.44 10.29 -5.20
C PRO A 182 -6.38 10.07 -4.00
N TYR A 183 -6.17 10.91 -2.99
CA TYR A 183 -6.92 10.97 -1.74
C TYR A 183 -7.26 12.42 -1.44
N SER A 184 -8.46 12.66 -0.93
CA SER A 184 -8.90 13.97 -0.46
C SER A 184 -8.91 14.03 1.05
N ARG A 185 -8.62 15.22 1.59
CA ARG A 185 -8.73 15.48 3.03
C ARG A 185 -10.18 15.27 3.46
N SER A 186 -10.36 14.62 4.61
CA SER A 186 -11.67 14.32 5.18
C SER A 186 -11.79 14.86 6.60
N ASP A 187 -13.00 15.32 6.94
CA ASP A 187 -13.39 15.68 8.30
C ASP A 187 -14.07 14.51 9.05
N PHE A 188 -14.23 13.35 8.40
CA PHE A 188 -14.78 12.16 9.05
C PHE A 188 -13.81 11.61 10.09
N GLU A 189 -14.34 10.91 11.08
CA GLU A 189 -13.56 10.22 12.09
C GLU A 189 -13.17 8.83 11.60
N LEU A 190 -12.00 8.36 12.03
CA LEU A 190 -11.56 6.98 11.80
C LEU A 190 -12.48 6.04 12.60
N LEU A 191 -13.15 5.14 11.90
CA LEU A 191 -14.03 4.13 12.45
C LEU A 191 -13.33 2.77 12.56
N GLU A 192 -13.87 1.92 13.42
CA GLU A 192 -13.54 0.49 13.45
C GLU A 192 -14.28 -0.20 12.30
N TYR A 193 -13.55 -0.94 11.47
CA TYR A 193 -14.14 -1.74 10.40
C TYR A 193 -14.68 -3.06 10.95
N GLY A 194 -13.97 -3.69 11.90
CA GLY A 194 -14.46 -4.85 12.63
C GLY A 194 -14.60 -6.08 11.74
N CYS A 195 -13.61 -6.33 10.87
CA CYS A 195 -13.66 -7.47 9.96
C CYS A 195 -13.68 -8.78 10.74
N THR A 196 -14.68 -9.62 10.48
CA THR A 196 -14.72 -10.99 11.00
C THR A 196 -14.58 -11.98 9.83
N PRO A 197 -13.76 -13.04 9.95
CA PRO A 197 -13.66 -14.03 8.89
C PRO A 197 -14.97 -14.75 8.57
N GLU A 198 -15.91 -14.84 9.54
CA GLU A 198 -17.23 -15.43 9.32
C GLU A 198 -18.06 -14.60 8.34
N ASP A 199 -18.06 -13.27 8.48
CA ASP A 199 -18.78 -12.37 7.59
C ASP A 199 -18.05 -12.15 6.25
N ALA A 200 -16.72 -12.30 6.25
CA ALA A 200 -15.89 -12.11 5.07
C ALA A 200 -15.88 -13.34 4.15
N ALA A 201 -16.12 -14.55 4.66
CA ALA A 201 -15.96 -15.78 3.89
C ALA A 201 -16.86 -15.85 2.64
N VAL A 202 -16.34 -16.44 1.56
CA VAL A 202 -17.14 -16.75 0.36
C VAL A 202 -18.18 -17.81 0.71
N VAL A 203 -19.45 -17.40 0.73
CA VAL A 203 -20.58 -18.33 0.88
C VAL A 203 -21.07 -18.70 -0.51
N ALA A 204 -21.05 -19.98 -0.86
CA ALA A 204 -21.65 -20.45 -2.10
C ALA A 204 -23.16 -20.12 -2.10
N PRO A 205 -23.73 -19.58 -3.20
CA PRO A 205 -25.18 -19.40 -3.28
C PRO A 205 -25.85 -20.78 -3.24
N ASN A 206 -26.83 -20.94 -2.34
CA ASN A 206 -27.69 -22.12 -2.25
C ASN A 206 -28.55 -22.28 -3.51
#